data_AF-A0A965ZC20-F1
#
_entry.id   AF-A0A965ZC20-F1
#
_cell.length_a   1.000
_cell.length_b   1.000
_cell.length_c   1.000
_cell.angle_alpha   90.00
_cell.angle_beta   90.00
_cell.angle_gamma   90.00
#
_symmetry.space_group_name_H-M   'P 1'
#
loop_
_entity.id
_entity.type
_entity.pdbx_description
1 polymer ?
#
loop_
_entity_poly.entity_id
_entity_poly.type
_entity_poly.pdbx_seq_one_letter_code
_entity_poly.pdbx_strand_id
1 'polypeptide(L)'
;FGGVNFMEFYADDKVIVNPLRIKPYYLMELAHNLVLYYTQTSRISSEIIASQSKNVAEKNTISIDAMHQLKRQAVMMKEALLRGNLNDIGEILDMGWQHKKKMAHGITNSYFDEIYQTAMDAGATGGKISGAGGGGFMVFYCPGNTRDEVIRQLARFGGSPKRYDFTTQGVYTWKIK
;
A
#
# COMPACT_ATOMS: atom_id res chain seq x y z
N PHE A 1 -8.67 13.98 9.66
CA PHE A 1 -9.75 13.41 8.84
C PHE A 1 -10.24 12.08 9.43
N GLY A 2 -9.42 11.02 9.46
CA GLY A 2 -9.89 9.70 9.94
C GLY A 2 -10.62 8.92 8.85
N GLY A 3 -10.68 7.60 8.98
CA GLY A 3 -11.33 6.72 8.00
C GLY A 3 -10.60 6.61 6.67
N VAL A 4 -11.32 6.06 5.68
CA VAL A 4 -10.80 5.85 4.32
C VAL A 4 -11.10 7.08 3.46
N ASN A 5 -10.06 7.64 2.86
CA ASN A 5 -10.13 8.87 2.09
C ASN A 5 -9.49 8.69 0.71
N PHE A 6 -10.08 9.28 -0.31
CA PHE A 6 -9.44 9.51 -1.60
C PHE A 6 -9.08 10.98 -1.72
N MET A 7 -7.78 11.27 -1.86
CA MET A 7 -7.27 12.64 -1.84
C MET A 7 -6.76 13.03 -3.23
N GLU A 8 -7.15 14.22 -3.68
CA GLU A 8 -6.72 14.79 -4.96
C GLU A 8 -5.86 16.02 -4.67
N PHE A 9 -4.64 16.01 -5.18
CA PHE A 9 -3.65 17.06 -5.01
C PHE A 9 -3.46 17.81 -6.34
N TYR A 10 -3.55 19.14 -6.30
CA TYR A 10 -3.37 20.02 -7.45
C TYR A 10 -2.27 21.06 -7.17
N ALA A 11 -2.02 21.93 -8.16
CA ALA A 11 -1.17 23.10 -7.97
C ALA A 11 -1.76 24.08 -6.93
N ASP A 12 -0.94 25.04 -6.50
CA ASP A 12 -1.32 26.14 -5.60
C ASP A 12 -1.90 25.65 -4.26
N ASP A 13 -1.29 24.61 -3.70
CA ASP A 13 -1.66 23.97 -2.42
C ASP A 13 -3.12 23.51 -2.32
N LYS A 14 -3.82 23.37 -3.46
CA LYS A 14 -5.20 22.91 -3.49
C LYS A 14 -5.28 21.40 -3.27
N VAL A 15 -6.00 21.02 -2.20
CA VAL A 15 -6.26 19.62 -1.85
C VAL A 15 -7.76 19.39 -1.70
N ILE A 16 -8.27 18.35 -2.35
CA ILE A 16 -9.65 17.87 -2.15
C ILE A 16 -9.59 16.54 -1.42
N VAL A 17 -10.23 16.46 -0.25
CA VAL A 17 -10.37 15.23 0.52
C VAL A 17 -11.77 14.67 0.29
N ASN A 18 -11.86 13.46 -0.26
CA ASN A 18 -13.11 12.75 -0.47
C ASN A 18 -13.22 11.58 0.54
N PRO A 19 -13.97 11.74 1.65
CA PRO A 19 -14.25 10.63 2.55
C PRO A 19 -15.06 9.55 1.84
N LEU A 20 -14.58 8.32 1.84
CA LEU A 20 -15.25 7.20 1.17
C LEU A 20 -16.22 6.53 2.14
N ARG A 21 -17.51 6.53 1.79
CA ARG A 21 -18.55 5.82 2.55
C ARG A 21 -18.55 4.34 2.20
N ILE A 22 -17.54 3.62 2.71
CA ILE A 22 -17.40 2.19 2.51
C ILE A 22 -18.31 1.45 3.50
N LYS A 23 -19.01 0.43 3.04
CA LYS A 23 -19.86 -0.39 3.90
C LYS A 23 -18.99 -1.09 4.97
N PRO A 24 -19.40 -1.13 6.25
CA PRO A 24 -18.57 -1.67 7.32
C PRO A 24 -18.08 -3.10 7.07
N TYR A 25 -18.94 -3.97 6.52
CA TYR A 25 -18.57 -5.35 6.22
C TYR A 25 -17.52 -5.48 5.11
N TYR A 26 -17.47 -4.55 4.14
CA TYR A 26 -16.36 -4.52 3.17
C TYR A 26 -15.03 -4.18 3.85
N LEU A 27 -15.01 -3.28 4.84
CA LEU A 27 -13.79 -2.98 5.59
C LEU A 27 -13.36 -4.15 6.48
N MET A 28 -14.31 -4.89 7.07
CA MET A 28 -14.02 -6.08 7.85
C MET A 28 -13.43 -7.19 6.99
N GLU A 29 -14.01 -7.45 5.83
CA GLU A 29 -13.51 -8.45 4.87
C GLU A 29 -12.15 -8.03 4.30
N LEU A 30 -11.96 -6.75 3.98
CA LEU A 30 -10.67 -6.21 3.58
C LEU A 30 -9.61 -6.38 4.68
N ALA A 31 -9.95 -6.10 5.95
CA ALA A 31 -9.03 -6.27 7.07
C ALA A 31 -8.69 -7.75 7.29
N HIS A 32 -9.65 -8.65 7.07
CA HIS A 32 -9.43 -10.09 7.14
C HIS A 32 -8.47 -10.57 6.05
N ASN A 33 -8.67 -10.12 4.81
CA ASN A 33 -7.90 -10.54 3.64
C ASN A 33 -6.52 -9.85 3.55
N LEU A 34 -6.17 -8.94 4.46
CA LEU A 34 -4.90 -8.23 4.41
C LEU A 34 -3.95 -8.68 5.52
N VAL A 35 -2.69 -8.90 5.14
CA VAL A 35 -1.58 -9.15 6.07
C VAL A 35 -0.68 -7.92 6.10
N LEU A 36 -0.56 -7.30 7.27
CA LEU A 36 0.42 -6.26 7.54
C LEU A 36 1.69 -6.89 8.13
N TYR A 37 2.78 -6.86 7.39
CA TYR A 37 4.05 -7.50 7.76
C TYR A 37 5.13 -6.45 8.02
N TYR A 38 5.68 -6.41 9.23
CA TYR A 38 6.79 -5.54 9.59
C TYR A 38 8.13 -6.24 9.29
N THR A 39 8.93 -5.66 8.40
CA THR A 39 10.19 -6.25 7.90
C THR A 39 11.38 -6.03 8.84
N GLN A 40 11.19 -5.35 9.99
CA GLN A 40 12.27 -4.92 10.91
C GLN A 40 13.36 -4.03 10.27
N THR A 41 13.09 -3.43 9.11
CA THR A 41 14.04 -2.55 8.42
C THR A 41 13.66 -1.07 8.60
N SER A 42 14.68 -0.21 8.66
CA SER A 42 14.50 1.25 8.67
C SER A 42 14.08 1.78 7.30
N ARG A 43 13.48 2.96 7.26
CA ARG A 43 13.00 3.61 6.03
C ARG A 43 14.05 4.57 5.46
N ILE A 44 14.25 4.52 4.15
CA ILE A 44 15.03 5.48 3.34
C ILE A 44 14.11 6.43 2.55
N SER A 45 13.02 6.88 3.19
CA SER A 45 11.93 7.58 2.50
C SER A 45 12.34 8.94 1.90
N SER A 46 13.23 9.69 2.54
CA SER A 46 13.68 11.00 2.06
C SER A 46 14.44 10.88 0.73
N GLU A 47 15.35 9.92 0.62
CA GLU A 47 16.13 9.68 -0.60
C GLU A 47 15.26 9.25 -1.77
N ILE A 48 14.28 8.36 -1.52
CA ILE A 48 13.33 7.91 -2.54
C ILE A 48 12.48 9.08 -3.05
N ILE A 49 11.96 9.93 -2.15
CA ILE A 49 11.14 11.09 -2.53
C ILE A 49 11.97 12.12 -3.32
N ALA A 50 13.22 12.35 -2.92
CA ALA A 50 14.14 13.21 -3.66
C ALA A 50 14.40 12.65 -5.07
N SER A 51 14.63 11.34 -5.20
CA SER A 51 14.82 10.68 -6.50
C SER A 51 13.59 10.78 -7.39
N GLN A 52 12.38 10.60 -6.83
CA GLN A 52 11.13 10.76 -7.59
C GLN A 52 10.99 12.20 -8.12
N SER A 53 11.26 13.19 -7.28
CA SER A 53 11.17 14.61 -7.67
C SER A 53 12.20 14.96 -8.75
N LYS A 54 13.43 14.46 -8.61
CA LYS A 54 14.49 14.59 -9.60
C LYS A 54 14.10 13.98 -10.94
N ASN A 55 13.54 12.76 -10.95
CA ASN A 55 13.13 12.09 -12.18
C ASN A 55 12.06 12.88 -12.96
N VAL A 56 11.15 13.57 -12.28
CA VAL A 56 10.18 14.46 -12.92
C VAL A 56 10.87 15.69 -13.50
N ALA A 57 11.75 16.34 -12.74
CA ALA A 57 12.49 17.52 -13.20
C ALA A 57 13.36 17.21 -14.44
N GLU A 58 13.96 16.02 -14.48
CA GLU A 58 14.77 15.51 -15.59
C GLU A 58 13.96 14.90 -16.73
N LYS A 59 12.63 14.92 -16.65
CA LYS A 59 11.71 14.37 -17.66
C LYS A 59 11.96 12.89 -17.98
N ASN A 60 12.30 12.09 -16.96
CA ASN A 60 12.46 10.65 -17.11
C ASN A 60 11.11 10.01 -17.45
N THR A 61 10.94 9.62 -18.71
CA THR A 61 9.67 9.11 -19.24
C THR A 61 9.19 7.84 -18.55
N ILE A 62 10.10 6.90 -18.27
CA ILE A 62 9.78 5.64 -17.58
C ILE A 62 9.21 5.92 -16.18
N SER A 63 9.86 6.82 -15.44
CA SER A 63 9.42 7.21 -14.11
C SER A 63 8.06 7.93 -14.14
N ILE A 64 7.90 8.90 -15.06
CA ILE A 64 6.66 9.67 -15.22
C ILE A 64 5.50 8.76 -15.62
N ASP A 65 5.70 7.84 -16.56
CA ASP A 65 4.68 6.87 -16.97
C ASP A 65 4.29 5.95 -15.81
N ALA A 66 5.26 5.50 -15.01
CA ALA A 66 4.98 4.74 -13.80
C ALA A 66 4.15 5.54 -12.77
N MET A 67 4.42 6.83 -12.61
CA MET A 67 3.61 7.72 -11.77
C MET A 67 2.17 7.86 -12.30
N HIS A 68 1.99 7.99 -13.61
CA HIS A 68 0.67 8.03 -14.23
C HIS A 68 -0.12 6.73 -14.03
N GLN A 69 0.54 5.58 -14.10
CA GLN A 69 -0.09 4.28 -13.81
C GLN A 69 -0.51 4.19 -12.34
N LEU A 70 0.32 4.64 -11.40
CA LEU A 70 -0.06 4.68 -9.99
C LEU A 70 -1.23 5.62 -9.70
N LYS A 71 -1.30 6.76 -10.40
CA LYS A 71 -2.47 7.64 -10.33
C LYS A 71 -3.75 6.92 -10.77
N ARG A 72 -3.69 6.16 -11.87
CA ARG A 72 -4.82 5.32 -12.33
C ARG A 72 -5.16 4.22 -11.33
N GLN A 73 -4.15 3.53 -10.80
CA GLN A 73 -4.29 2.49 -9.78
C GLN A 73 -5.04 2.99 -8.53
N ALA A 74 -4.77 4.22 -8.08
CA ALA A 74 -5.49 4.81 -6.95
C ALA A 74 -6.99 5.01 -7.22
N VAL A 75 -7.37 5.37 -8.46
CA VAL A 75 -8.77 5.48 -8.88
C VAL A 75 -9.42 4.09 -8.94
N MET A 76 -8.75 3.09 -9.51
CA MET A 76 -9.24 1.71 -9.54
C MET A 76 -9.49 1.16 -8.12
N MET A 77 -8.55 1.41 -7.19
CA MET A 77 -8.70 1.01 -5.79
C MET A 77 -9.91 1.66 -5.12
N LYS A 78 -10.12 2.97 -5.35
CA LYS A 78 -11.32 3.69 -4.87
C LYS A 78 -12.59 3.03 -5.39
N GLU A 79 -12.66 2.74 -6.68
CA GLU A 79 -13.85 2.15 -7.30
C GLU A 79 -14.13 0.74 -6.81
N ALA A 80 -13.10 -0.10 -6.70
CA ALA A 80 -13.20 -1.46 -6.18
C ALA A 80 -13.77 -1.47 -4.74
N LEU A 81 -13.24 -0.61 -3.87
CA LEU A 81 -13.71 -0.46 -2.49
C LEU A 81 -15.16 0.03 -2.39
N LEU A 82 -15.55 1.00 -3.23
CA LEU A 82 -16.91 1.54 -3.21
C LEU A 82 -17.94 0.54 -3.77
N ARG A 83 -17.55 -0.28 -4.73
CA ARG A 83 -18.40 -1.30 -5.35
C ARG A 83 -18.42 -2.63 -4.57
N GLY A 84 -17.46 -2.84 -3.67
CA GLY A 84 -17.30 -4.09 -2.93
C GLY A 84 -16.61 -5.19 -3.73
N ASN A 85 -15.87 -4.84 -4.78
CA ASN A 85 -15.10 -5.78 -5.60
C ASN A 85 -13.76 -6.08 -4.90
N LEU A 86 -13.82 -6.73 -3.74
CA LEU A 86 -12.62 -6.88 -2.90
C LEU A 86 -11.57 -7.82 -3.50
N ASN A 87 -11.98 -8.81 -4.29
CA ASN A 87 -11.04 -9.72 -4.94
C ASN A 87 -10.09 -9.01 -5.92
N ASP A 88 -10.55 -7.92 -6.55
CA ASP A 88 -9.75 -7.11 -7.48
C ASP A 88 -8.62 -6.36 -6.74
N ILE A 89 -8.72 -6.17 -5.42
CA ILE A 89 -7.76 -5.36 -4.63
C ILE A 89 -6.35 -5.94 -4.71
N GLY A 90 -6.21 -7.27 -4.67
CA GLY A 90 -4.90 -7.91 -4.78
C GLY A 90 -4.23 -7.59 -6.12
N GLU A 91 -4.94 -7.79 -7.24
CA GLU A 91 -4.42 -7.51 -8.57
C GLU A 91 -4.10 -6.02 -8.77
N ILE A 92 -4.95 -5.13 -8.24
CA ILE A 92 -4.73 -3.68 -8.25
C ILE A 92 -3.48 -3.32 -7.43
N LEU A 93 -3.24 -3.99 -6.30
CA LEU A 93 -2.03 -3.81 -5.49
C LEU A 93 -0.78 -4.29 -6.21
N ASP A 94 -0.80 -5.48 -6.84
CA ASP A 94 0.33 -6.00 -7.60
C ASP A 94 0.69 -5.06 -8.76
N MET A 95 -0.29 -4.69 -9.58
CA MET A 95 -0.09 -3.73 -10.68
C MET A 95 0.54 -2.43 -10.17
N GLY A 96 0.00 -1.87 -9.09
CA GLY A 96 0.55 -0.69 -8.44
C GLY A 96 1.99 -0.89 -7.97
N TRP A 97 2.31 -2.05 -7.39
CA TRP A 97 3.65 -2.36 -6.91
C TRP A 97 4.67 -2.49 -8.05
N GLN A 98 4.31 -3.18 -9.15
CA GLN A 98 5.18 -3.29 -10.32
C GLN A 98 5.51 -1.92 -10.93
N HIS A 99 4.55 -0.99 -10.95
CA HIS A 99 4.82 0.39 -11.37
C HIS A 99 5.58 1.19 -10.32
N LYS A 100 5.27 1.04 -9.04
CA LYS A 100 5.99 1.73 -7.95
C LYS A 100 7.48 1.45 -8.00
N LYS A 101 7.91 0.20 -8.23
CA LYS A 101 9.33 -0.17 -8.40
C LYS A 101 10.04 0.61 -9.53
N LYS A 102 9.31 1.05 -10.56
CA LYS A 102 9.85 1.78 -11.71
C LYS A 102 9.94 3.30 -11.49
N MET A 103 9.35 3.83 -10.42
CA MET A 103 9.35 5.30 -10.19
C MET A 103 10.72 5.85 -9.80
N ALA A 104 11.46 5.13 -8.96
CA ALA A 104 12.74 5.59 -8.41
C ALA A 104 13.57 4.41 -7.91
N HIS A 105 14.89 4.57 -7.96
CA HIS A 105 15.82 3.61 -7.38
C HIS A 105 15.65 3.57 -5.84
N GLY A 106 15.89 2.41 -5.23
CA GLY A 106 15.80 2.22 -3.78
C GLY A 106 14.38 1.97 -3.24
N ILE A 107 13.35 1.96 -4.09
CA ILE A 107 11.98 1.61 -3.65
C ILE A 107 11.90 0.16 -3.13
N THR A 108 12.62 -0.75 -3.78
CA THR A 108 12.77 -2.16 -3.40
C THR A 108 14.23 -2.57 -3.52
N ASN A 109 14.55 -3.77 -3.05
CA ASN A 109 15.82 -4.46 -3.23
C ASN A 109 15.58 -5.98 -3.24
N SER A 110 16.64 -6.78 -3.44
CA SER A 110 16.52 -8.25 -3.50
C SER A 110 15.83 -8.86 -2.29
N TYR A 111 16.07 -8.33 -1.08
CA TYR A 111 15.43 -8.81 0.15
C TYR A 111 13.90 -8.58 0.12
N PHE A 112 13.44 -7.38 -0.25
CA PHE A 112 12.00 -7.12 -0.34
C PHE A 112 11.34 -7.84 -1.51
N ASP A 113 12.05 -8.03 -2.61
CA ASP A 113 11.55 -8.78 -3.76
C ASP A 113 11.39 -10.28 -3.41
N GLU A 114 12.29 -10.85 -2.60
CA GLU A 114 12.19 -12.23 -2.12
C GLU A 114 11.02 -12.41 -1.14
N ILE A 115 10.81 -11.47 -0.22
CA ILE A 115 9.63 -11.44 0.66
C ILE A 115 8.36 -11.37 -0.18
N TYR A 116 8.34 -10.47 -1.17
CA TYR A 116 7.20 -10.30 -2.06
C TYR A 116 6.87 -11.60 -2.78
N GLN A 117 7.86 -12.20 -3.45
CA GLN A 117 7.67 -13.43 -4.21
C GLN A 117 7.22 -14.59 -3.31
N THR A 118 7.81 -14.72 -2.12
CA THR A 118 7.40 -15.75 -1.15
C THR A 118 5.93 -15.60 -0.73
N ALA A 119 5.45 -14.36 -0.56
CA ALA A 119 4.03 -14.13 -0.25
C ALA A 119 3.13 -14.49 -1.45
N MET A 120 3.53 -14.14 -2.68
CA MET A 120 2.79 -14.49 -3.90
C MET A 120 2.70 -16.01 -4.07
N ASP A 121 3.82 -16.72 -3.94
CA ASP A 121 3.90 -18.18 -4.05
C ASP A 121 3.07 -18.90 -2.97
N ALA A 122 2.91 -18.26 -1.81
CA ALA A 122 2.09 -18.74 -0.70
C ALA A 122 0.58 -18.43 -0.86
N GLY A 123 0.19 -17.73 -1.93
CA GLY A 123 -1.21 -17.48 -2.27
C GLY A 123 -1.71 -16.05 -2.01
N ALA A 124 -0.82 -15.07 -1.82
CA ALA A 124 -1.20 -13.67 -1.98
C ALA A 124 -1.44 -13.35 -3.47
N THR A 125 -2.42 -12.51 -3.77
CA THR A 125 -2.69 -12.05 -5.14
C THR A 125 -2.14 -10.65 -5.42
N GLY A 126 -1.57 -10.00 -4.41
CA GLY A 126 -0.74 -8.82 -4.58
C GLY A 126 -0.34 -8.20 -3.26
N GLY A 127 0.54 -7.21 -3.33
CA GLY A 127 1.00 -6.51 -2.15
C GLY A 127 1.86 -5.31 -2.49
N LYS A 128 2.39 -4.63 -1.48
CA LYS A 128 3.33 -3.52 -1.67
C LYS A 128 4.07 -3.19 -0.39
N ILE A 129 5.22 -2.52 -0.52
CA ILE A 129 5.79 -1.74 0.59
C ILE A 129 4.90 -0.51 0.84
N SER A 130 4.59 -0.28 2.11
CA SER A 130 3.86 0.90 2.59
C SER A 130 4.76 2.13 2.67
N GLY A 131 4.22 3.30 2.32
CA GLY A 131 4.96 4.57 2.29
C GLY A 131 5.81 4.75 1.01
N ALA A 132 6.93 5.46 1.14
CA ALA A 132 7.81 5.79 0.02
C ALA A 132 8.49 4.54 -0.57
N GLY A 133 8.97 3.64 0.30
CA GLY A 133 9.70 2.41 -0.05
C GLY A 133 10.90 2.18 0.87
N GLY A 134 11.68 1.14 0.56
CA GLY A 134 12.97 0.87 1.19
C GLY A 134 12.94 0.33 2.62
N GLY A 135 11.76 0.07 3.19
CA GLY A 135 11.62 -0.63 4.47
C GLY A 135 10.33 -0.37 5.23
N GLY A 136 10.28 -0.89 6.46
CA GLY A 136 9.14 -0.76 7.36
C GLY A 136 8.08 -1.84 7.17
N PHE A 137 6.95 -1.48 6.56
CA PHE A 137 5.79 -2.38 6.46
C PHE A 137 5.54 -2.80 5.02
N MET A 138 5.27 -4.08 4.81
CA MET A 138 4.65 -4.61 3.61
C MET A 138 3.20 -4.97 3.90
N VAL A 139 2.35 -4.82 2.90
CA VAL A 139 0.93 -5.21 2.94
C VAL A 139 0.70 -6.23 1.83
N PHE A 140 0.05 -7.34 2.14
CA PHE A 140 -0.32 -8.38 1.17
C PHE A 140 -1.81 -8.64 1.24
N TYR A 141 -2.44 -8.86 0.08
CA TYR A 141 -3.82 -9.31 -0.04
C TYR A 141 -3.84 -10.83 -0.25
N CYS A 142 -4.48 -11.52 0.68
CA CYS A 142 -4.54 -12.97 0.83
C CYS A 142 -6.00 -13.41 0.74
N PRO A 143 -6.51 -13.73 -0.46
CA PRO A 143 -7.91 -14.12 -0.63
C PRO A 143 -8.21 -15.51 -0.06
N GLY A 144 -9.47 -15.73 0.29
CA GLY A 144 -9.94 -17.01 0.82
C GLY A 144 -9.20 -17.38 2.10
N ASN A 145 -8.53 -18.53 2.10
CA ASN A 145 -7.84 -19.07 3.28
C ASN A 145 -6.29 -19.00 3.16
N THR A 146 -5.73 -18.20 2.26
CA THR A 146 -4.27 -18.17 2.02
C THR A 146 -3.50 -17.37 3.08
N ARG A 147 -4.20 -16.59 3.92
CA ARG A 147 -3.61 -15.69 4.93
C ARG A 147 -2.62 -16.39 5.86
N ASP A 148 -3.00 -17.53 6.43
CA ASP A 148 -2.17 -18.23 7.42
C ASP A 148 -0.93 -18.85 6.77
N GLU A 149 -1.08 -19.34 5.53
CA GLU A 149 0.03 -19.85 4.74
C GLU A 149 1.04 -18.74 4.42
N VAL A 150 0.57 -17.58 3.95
CA VAL A 150 1.43 -16.42 3.70
C VAL A 150 2.19 -16.01 4.97
N ILE A 151 1.51 -15.91 6.12
CA ILE A 151 2.16 -15.56 7.39
C ILE A 151 3.24 -16.60 7.77
N ARG A 152 2.92 -17.89 7.64
CA ARG A 152 3.84 -18.99 7.94
C ARG A 152 5.10 -18.92 7.05
N GLN A 153 4.92 -18.70 5.75
CA GLN A 153 6.04 -18.62 4.80
C GLN A 153 6.91 -17.39 5.04
N LEU A 154 6.31 -16.26 5.44
CA LEU A 154 7.02 -15.02 5.74
C LEU A 154 7.80 -15.05 7.08
N ALA A 155 7.52 -16.00 7.98
CA ALA A 155 8.21 -16.09 9.27
C ALA A 155 9.73 -16.29 9.13
N ARG A 156 10.19 -16.86 8.01
CA ARG A 156 11.61 -17.12 7.73
C ARG A 156 12.46 -15.85 7.57
N PHE A 157 11.85 -14.71 7.23
CA PHE A 157 12.56 -13.46 6.93
C PHE A 157 12.86 -12.61 8.16
N GLY A 158 12.55 -13.10 9.36
CA GLY A 158 12.78 -12.40 10.62
C GLY A 158 11.82 -11.24 10.89
N GLY A 159 10.94 -10.87 9.96
CA GLY A 159 9.86 -9.92 10.21
C GLY A 159 8.70 -10.52 11.01
N SER A 160 7.67 -9.72 11.26
CA SER A 160 6.48 -10.19 12.00
C SER A 160 5.18 -9.63 11.45
N PRO A 161 4.11 -10.45 11.35
CA PRO A 161 2.79 -9.93 11.08
C PRO A 161 2.32 -9.06 12.25
N LYS A 162 1.65 -7.95 11.95
CA LYS A 162 1.06 -7.05 12.95
C LYS A 162 -0.46 -7.10 12.85
N ARG A 163 -1.09 -7.23 14.01
CA ARG A 163 -2.53 -7.01 14.14
C ARG A 163 -2.84 -5.54 13.92
N TYR A 164 -3.88 -5.26 13.17
CA TYR A 164 -4.38 -3.91 12.94
C TYR A 164 -5.88 -3.99 12.67
N ASP A 165 -6.55 -2.85 12.80
CA ASP A 165 -7.94 -2.65 12.41
C ASP A 165 -8.07 -1.26 11.78
N PHE A 166 -9.04 -1.07 10.89
CA PHE A 166 -9.35 0.25 10.35
C PHE A 166 -10.02 1.12 11.40
N THR A 167 -9.60 2.38 11.51
CA THR A 167 -10.22 3.37 12.40
C THR A 167 -10.91 4.46 11.58
N THR A 168 -12.13 4.81 11.95
CA THR A 168 -12.93 5.85 11.27
C THR A 168 -12.73 7.23 11.86
N GLN A 169 -12.33 7.31 13.13
CA GLN A 169 -12.13 8.56 13.83
C GLN A 169 -10.79 9.19 13.47
N GLY A 170 -10.80 10.52 13.33
CA GLY A 170 -9.58 11.31 13.21
C GLY A 170 -8.93 11.56 14.57
N VAL A 171 -8.09 12.59 14.63
CA VAL A 171 -7.51 13.06 15.90
C VAL A 171 -8.63 13.65 16.77
N TYR A 172 -8.66 13.25 18.04
CA TYR A 172 -9.49 13.82 19.08
C TYR A 172 -8.63 14.08 20.32
N THR A 173 -9.05 15.02 21.17
CA THR A 173 -8.40 15.33 22.44
C THR A 173 -9.42 15.32 23.57
N TRP A 174 -8.98 15.09 24.81
CA TRP A 174 -9.82 15.15 26.00
C TRP A 174 -9.08 15.88 27.14
N LYS A 175 -9.83 16.27 28.17
CA LYS A 175 -9.28 16.79 29.43
C LYS A 175 -9.66 15.84 30.57
N ILE A 176 -8.73 15.66 31.50
CA ILE A 176 -8.98 14.93 32.76
C ILE A 176 -9.84 15.83 33.64
N LYS A 177 -10.84 15.25 34.34
CA LYS A 177 -11.66 15.97 35.32
C LYS A 177 -10.88 16.19 36.61
#